data_AF-A0A8T1VYC5-F1
#
_entry.id   AF-A0A8T1VYC5-F1
#
_cell.length_a   1.000
_cell.length_b   1.000
_cell.length_c   1.000
_cell.angle_alpha   90.00
_cell.angle_beta   90.00
_cell.angle_gamma   90.00
#
_symmetry.space_group_name_H-M   'P 1'
#
loop_
_entity.id
_entity.type
_entity.pdbx_description
1 polymer ?
#
loop_
_entity_poly.entity_id
_entity_poly.type
_entity_poly.pdbx_seq_one_letter_code
_entity_poly.pdbx_strand_id
1 'polypeptide(L)'
;MGDLDVLQAVCKAHNEAYRALDDFENSPLYYASLCGREVAVDFVLKAYERDNRTIAPDELMRCVTNALNQNIRALLQQKMTLEEVLQAKEQESECGEEDDDDETGGVWFGLLDDEE
;
A
#
# COMPACT_ATOMS: atom_id res chain seq x y z
N MET A 1 13.51 1.83 -2.49
CA MET A 1 13.29 1.09 -3.76
C MET A 1 11.82 1.21 -4.12
N GLY A 2 11.52 1.74 -5.29
CA GLY A 2 10.19 2.20 -5.70
C GLY A 2 10.27 3.57 -6.38
N ASP A 3 11.04 3.64 -7.48
CA ASP A 3 11.27 4.86 -8.24
C ASP A 3 10.21 4.97 -9.34
N LEU A 4 9.35 5.99 -9.24
CA LEU A 4 8.27 6.21 -10.18
C LEU A 4 8.80 6.58 -11.57
N ASP A 5 9.89 7.33 -11.66
CA ASP A 5 10.43 7.78 -12.95
C ASP A 5 10.96 6.59 -13.74
N VAL A 6 11.62 5.65 -13.04
CA VAL A 6 12.04 4.38 -13.63
C VAL A 6 10.83 3.56 -14.08
N LEU A 7 9.80 3.42 -13.24
CA LEU A 7 8.59 2.68 -13.59
C LEU A 7 7.89 3.26 -14.83
N GLN A 8 7.79 4.59 -14.91
CA GLN A 8 7.25 5.29 -16.08
C GLN A 8 8.11 5.08 -17.33
N ALA A 9 9.43 5.18 -17.22
CA ALA A 9 10.34 4.96 -18.34
C ALA A 9 10.23 3.54 -18.89
N VAL A 10 10.16 2.54 -18.00
CA VAL A 10 9.99 1.13 -18.39
C VAL A 10 8.65 0.91 -19.08
N CYS A 11 7.54 1.46 -18.54
CA CYS A 11 6.22 1.31 -19.17
C CYS A 11 6.10 2.05 -20.51
N LYS A 12 6.85 3.15 -20.71
CA LYS A 12 6.95 3.84 -22.01
C LYS A 12 7.71 3.00 -23.04
N ALA A 13 8.77 2.32 -22.64
CA ALA A 13 9.55 1.44 -23.52
C ALA A 13 8.83 0.10 -23.78
N HIS A 14 8.08 -0.38 -22.80
CA HIS A 14 7.41 -1.66 -22.80
C HIS A 14 5.96 -1.47 -22.33
N ASN A 15 5.05 -1.26 -23.28
CA ASN A 15 3.66 -0.88 -23.02
C ASN A 15 2.92 -1.78 -22.01
N GLU A 16 3.29 -3.05 -21.88
CA GLU A 16 2.64 -4.01 -20.98
C GLU A 16 3.41 -4.30 -19.70
N ALA A 17 4.52 -3.60 -19.43
CA ALA A 17 5.36 -3.89 -18.26
C ALA A 17 4.62 -3.72 -16.93
N TYR A 18 3.63 -2.81 -16.85
CA TYR A 18 2.84 -2.57 -15.65
C TYR A 18 2.01 -3.78 -15.18
N ARG A 19 1.80 -4.77 -16.05
CA ARG A 19 1.05 -6.02 -15.80
C ARG A 19 1.88 -7.28 -16.01
N ALA A 20 3.20 -7.14 -16.18
CA ALA A 20 4.08 -8.29 -16.36
C ALA A 20 4.08 -9.15 -15.09
N LEU A 21 4.19 -10.45 -15.25
CA LEU A 21 4.32 -11.39 -14.13
C LEU A 21 5.73 -11.95 -14.10
N ASP A 22 6.28 -12.12 -12.91
CA ASP A 22 7.53 -12.85 -12.70
C ASP A 22 7.30 -14.38 -12.59
N ASP A 23 8.36 -15.12 -12.29
CA ASP A 23 8.32 -16.58 -12.14
C ASP A 23 7.44 -17.07 -10.97
N PHE A 24 7.02 -16.16 -10.09
CA PHE A 24 6.13 -16.43 -8.95
C PHE A 24 4.71 -15.90 -9.17
N GLU A 25 4.38 -15.48 -10.41
CA GLU A 25 3.11 -14.86 -10.76
C GLU A 25 2.82 -13.56 -9.98
N ASN A 26 3.87 -12.82 -9.60
CA ASN A 26 3.75 -11.53 -8.96
C ASN A 26 3.81 -10.39 -9.98
N SER A 27 2.91 -9.43 -9.84
CA SER A 27 2.87 -8.25 -10.68
C SER A 27 3.57 -7.04 -10.04
N PRO A 28 3.89 -6.00 -10.82
CA PRO A 28 4.29 -4.70 -10.28
C PRO A 28 3.31 -4.14 -9.25
N LEU A 29 2.00 -4.36 -9.43
CA LEU A 29 0.98 -3.94 -8.47
C LEU A 29 1.14 -4.66 -7.13
N TYR A 30 1.40 -5.96 -7.14
CA TYR A 30 1.66 -6.75 -5.94
C TYR A 30 2.87 -6.20 -5.17
N TYR A 31 3.99 -5.99 -5.85
CA TYR A 31 5.20 -5.45 -5.18
C TYR A 31 5.01 -4.02 -4.68
N ALA A 32 4.34 -3.16 -5.45
CA ALA A 32 4.02 -1.80 -4.99
C ALA A 32 3.15 -1.82 -3.72
N SER A 33 2.19 -2.75 -3.66
CA SER A 33 1.31 -2.92 -2.50
C SER A 33 2.07 -3.44 -1.27
N LEU A 34 2.90 -4.49 -1.47
CA LEU A 34 3.72 -5.11 -0.42
C LEU A 34 4.76 -4.14 0.14
N CYS A 35 5.36 -3.30 -0.71
CA CYS A 35 6.37 -2.32 -0.31
C CYS A 35 5.78 -0.98 0.16
N GLY A 36 4.45 -0.83 0.21
CA GLY A 36 3.78 0.40 0.65
C GLY A 36 4.11 1.63 -0.19
N ARG A 37 4.07 1.48 -1.52
CA ARG A 37 4.38 2.56 -2.48
C ARG A 37 3.09 3.10 -3.09
N GLU A 38 2.45 4.06 -2.41
CA GLU A 38 1.12 4.57 -2.79
C GLU A 38 1.10 5.17 -4.20
N VAL A 39 2.13 5.96 -4.52
CA VAL A 39 2.28 6.58 -5.84
C VAL A 39 2.48 5.55 -6.96
N ALA A 40 3.20 4.45 -6.68
CA ALA A 40 3.39 3.38 -7.66
C ALA A 40 2.11 2.55 -7.83
N VAL A 41 1.36 2.30 -6.76
CA VAL A 41 0.05 1.65 -6.83
C VAL A 41 -0.91 2.47 -7.69
N ASP A 42 -1.07 3.76 -7.40
CA ASP A 42 -1.92 4.66 -8.19
C ASP A 42 -1.51 4.70 -9.67
N PHE A 43 -0.20 4.80 -9.95
CA PHE A 43 0.30 4.75 -11.33
C PHE A 43 -0.12 3.46 -12.06
N VAL A 44 0.03 2.30 -11.43
CA VAL A 44 -0.34 1.03 -12.05
C VAL A 44 -1.85 0.93 -12.23
N LEU A 45 -2.66 1.33 -11.24
CA LEU A 45 -4.13 1.36 -11.37
C LEU A 45 -4.59 2.23 -12.55
N LYS A 46 -4.00 3.44 -12.70
CA LYS A 46 -4.26 4.33 -13.83
C LYS A 46 -3.83 3.73 -15.17
N ALA A 47 -2.75 2.94 -15.21
CA ALA A 47 -2.34 2.23 -16.42
C ALA A 47 -3.37 1.16 -16.84
N TYR A 48 -3.94 0.42 -15.88
CA TYR A 48 -5.05 -0.51 -16.15
C TYR A 48 -6.29 0.23 -16.70
N GLU A 49 -6.68 1.32 -16.07
CA GLU A 49 -7.82 2.14 -16.51
C GLU A 49 -7.62 2.70 -17.92
N ARG A 50 -6.46 3.32 -18.18
CA ARG A 50 -6.09 3.89 -19.47
C ARG A 50 -6.19 2.85 -20.60
N ASP A 51 -5.77 1.63 -20.32
CA ASP A 51 -5.76 0.53 -21.28
C ASP A 51 -7.08 -0.26 -21.29
N ASN A 52 -8.10 0.20 -20.55
CA ASN A 52 -9.41 -0.45 -20.38
C ASN A 52 -9.30 -1.92 -19.96
N ARG A 53 -8.35 -2.22 -19.06
CA ARG A 53 -8.11 -3.56 -18.53
C ARG A 53 -8.57 -3.68 -17.09
N THR A 54 -9.04 -4.86 -16.74
CA THR A 54 -9.37 -5.23 -15.37
C THR A 54 -8.23 -6.02 -14.74
N ILE A 55 -7.95 -5.75 -13.47
CA ILE A 55 -7.06 -6.59 -12.65
C ILE A 55 -7.80 -7.87 -12.32
N ALA A 56 -7.11 -9.01 -12.34
CA ALA A 56 -7.72 -10.28 -12.00
C ALA A 56 -8.19 -10.26 -10.52
N PRO A 57 -9.38 -10.79 -10.17
CA PRO A 57 -9.92 -10.66 -8.81
C PRO A 57 -9.03 -11.29 -7.73
N ASP A 58 -8.36 -12.39 -8.06
CA ASP A 58 -7.39 -13.09 -7.23
C ASP A 58 -6.09 -12.28 -7.03
N GLU A 59 -5.59 -11.67 -8.11
CA GLU A 59 -4.47 -10.73 -8.04
C GLU A 59 -4.81 -9.53 -7.14
N LEU A 60 -5.98 -8.91 -7.34
CA LEU A 60 -6.44 -7.79 -6.54
C LEU A 60 -6.60 -8.18 -5.06
N MET A 61 -7.20 -9.33 -4.77
CA MET A 61 -7.34 -9.85 -3.40
C MET A 61 -5.98 -10.09 -2.75
N ARG A 62 -5.01 -10.62 -3.50
CA ARG A 62 -3.64 -10.82 -3.02
C ARG A 62 -2.96 -9.49 -2.69
N CYS A 63 -3.10 -8.48 -3.54
CA CYS A 63 -2.58 -7.12 -3.31
C CYS A 63 -3.21 -6.49 -2.06
N VAL A 64 -4.53 -6.58 -1.90
CA VAL A 64 -5.25 -6.02 -0.74
C VAL A 64 -4.83 -6.71 0.57
N THR A 65 -4.73 -8.04 0.57
CA THR A 65 -4.34 -8.83 1.75
C THR A 65 -2.91 -8.52 2.21
N ASN A 66 -2.00 -8.27 1.27
CA ASN A 66 -0.58 -8.03 1.55
C ASN A 66 -0.19 -6.54 1.52
N ALA A 67 -1.17 -5.64 1.41
CA ALA A 67 -0.91 -4.21 1.39
C ALA A 67 -0.27 -3.75 2.71
N LEU A 68 0.86 -3.05 2.62
CA LEU A 68 1.66 -2.66 3.78
C LEU A 68 0.89 -1.74 4.75
N ASN A 69 0.04 -0.86 4.22
CA ASN A 69 -0.68 0.14 5.01
C ASN A 69 -2.14 0.28 4.56
N GLN A 70 -2.93 1.00 5.37
CA GLN A 70 -4.36 1.19 5.14
C GLN A 70 -4.64 2.04 3.90
N ASN A 71 -3.76 3.01 3.59
CA ASN A 71 -3.90 3.88 2.42
C ASN A 71 -3.80 3.09 1.12
N ILE A 72 -2.85 2.16 1.01
CA ILE A 72 -2.76 1.22 -0.11
C ILE A 72 -4.04 0.39 -0.25
N ARG A 73 -4.57 -0.14 0.87
CA ARG A 73 -5.84 -0.89 0.85
C ARG A 73 -7.00 -0.03 0.35
N ALA A 74 -7.07 1.22 0.78
CA ALA A 74 -8.10 2.16 0.34
C ALA A 74 -7.97 2.49 -1.16
N LEU A 75 -6.75 2.70 -1.67
CA LEU A 75 -6.47 2.91 -3.10
C LEU A 75 -6.90 1.70 -3.94
N LEU A 76 -6.48 0.48 -3.55
CA LEU A 76 -6.84 -0.76 -4.26
C LEU A 76 -8.35 -1.02 -4.27
N GLN A 77 -9.05 -0.59 -3.21
CA GLN A 77 -10.51 -0.70 -3.10
C GLN A 77 -11.27 0.49 -3.71
N GLN A 78 -10.56 1.44 -4.34
CA GLN A 78 -11.14 2.67 -4.90
C GLN A 78 -11.96 3.48 -3.89
N LYS A 79 -11.55 3.46 -2.62
CA LYS A 79 -12.21 4.19 -1.52
C LYS A 79 -11.60 5.56 -1.25
N MET A 80 -10.37 5.78 -1.72
CA MET A 80 -9.65 7.06 -1.60
C MET A 80 -8.85 7.33 -2.88
N THR A 81 -8.56 8.59 -3.16
CA THR A 81 -7.62 8.99 -4.22
C THR A 81 -6.20 9.12 -3.68
N LEU A 82 -5.22 9.16 -4.57
CA LEU A 82 -3.83 9.41 -4.18
C LEU A 82 -3.68 10.79 -3.52
N GLU A 83 -4.39 11.82 -3.99
CA GLU A 83 -4.30 13.16 -3.38
C GLU A 83 -4.76 13.14 -1.91
N GLU A 84 -5.88 12.48 -1.62
CA GLU A 84 -6.40 12.35 -0.25
C GLU A 84 -5.42 11.60 0.66
N VAL A 85 -4.78 10.56 0.13
CA VAL A 85 -3.75 9.79 0.85
C VAL A 85 -2.53 10.64 1.17
N LEU A 86 -2.06 11.47 0.23
CA LEU A 86 -0.92 12.35 0.45
C LEU A 86 -1.23 13.42 1.50
N GLN A 87 -2.43 14.01 1.45
CA GLN A 87 -2.89 14.99 2.44
C GLN A 87 -2.99 14.39 3.85
N ALA A 88 -3.51 13.17 3.97
CA ALA A 88 -3.59 12.48 5.26
C ALA A 88 -2.21 12.27 5.90
N LYS A 89 -1.20 11.94 5.10
CA LYS A 89 0.19 11.74 5.58
C LYS A 89 0.87 13.04 6.00
N GLU A 90 0.53 14.16 5.39
CA GLU A 90 1.03 15.48 5.81
C GLU A 90 0.47 15.87 7.19
N GLN A 91 -0.82 15.60 7.44
CA GLN A 91 -1.46 15.89 8.74
C GLN A 91 -0.96 14.99 9.88
N GLU A 92 -0.72 13.71 9.62
CA GLU A 92 -0.10 12.80 10.60
C GLU A 92 1.31 13.25 11.02
N SER A 93 2.02 13.98 10.16
CA SER A 93 3.34 14.53 10.47
C SER A 93 3.30 15.83 11.28
N GLU A 94 2.17 16.54 11.32
CA GLU A 94 2.03 17.86 11.97
C GLU A 94 1.48 17.75 13.41
N CYS A 95 0.88 16.61 13.78
CA CYS A 95 0.31 16.35 15.12
C CYS A 95 1.30 15.68 16.10
N GLY A 96 2.60 15.94 15.98
CA GLY A 96 3.66 15.20 16.69
C GLY A 96 4.57 16.06 17.57
N GLU A 97 4.01 16.96 18.39
CA GLU A 97 4.68 17.54 19.56
C GLU A 97 3.65 17.76 20.68
N GLU A 98 3.21 16.69 21.34
CA GLU A 98 2.71 16.77 22.71
C GLU A 98 3.66 15.93 23.57
N ASP A 99 4.39 16.63 24.44
CA ASP A 99 5.32 16.10 25.43
C ASP A 99 4.73 14.85 26.14
N ASP A 100 5.48 13.74 26.07
CA ASP A 100 5.39 12.64 27.03
C ASP A 100 5.67 13.24 28.43
N ASP A 101 4.61 13.54 29.19
CA ASP A 101 4.70 13.65 30.64
C ASP A 101 4.35 12.27 31.23
N ASP A 102 5.30 11.77 32.00
CA ASP A 102 5.45 10.42 32.52
C ASP A 102 4.22 9.86 33.27
N GLU A 103 4.19 8.52 33.34
CA GLU A 103 3.61 7.72 34.42
C GLU A 103 2.07 7.51 34.42
N THR A 104 1.60 6.43 33.79
CA THR A 104 0.64 5.52 34.46
C THR A 104 0.63 4.11 33.84
N GLY A 105 1.30 3.20 34.53
CA GLY A 105 0.82 1.84 34.81
C GLY A 105 0.35 0.99 33.63
N GLY A 106 1.29 0.37 32.91
CA GLY A 106 1.01 -0.79 32.07
C GLY A 106 0.47 -1.96 32.89
N VAL A 107 -0.85 -2.13 32.91
CA VAL A 107 -1.54 -3.33 33.40
C VAL A 107 -2.30 -3.95 32.24
N TRP A 108 -1.57 -4.57 31.31
CA TRP A 108 -2.19 -5.35 30.25
C TRP A 108 -1.22 -6.37 29.67
N PHE A 109 -0.99 -7.47 30.41
CA PHE A 109 -0.81 -8.84 29.88
C PHE A 109 -0.51 -9.77 31.06
N GLY A 110 -1.37 -10.76 31.32
CA GLY A 110 -1.05 -11.85 32.27
C GLY A 110 -2.19 -12.26 33.21
N LEU A 111 -3.41 -12.46 32.70
CA LEU A 111 -4.41 -13.27 33.42
C LEU A 111 -4.33 -14.70 32.88
N LEU A 112 -3.34 -15.45 33.35
CA LEU A 112 -3.32 -16.91 33.37
C LEU A 112 -2.47 -17.31 34.58
N ASP A 113 -3.12 -17.51 35.72
CA ASP A 113 -2.61 -18.42 36.73
C ASP A 113 -3.57 -19.62 36.78
N ASP A 114 -3.05 -20.72 36.25
CA ASP A 114 -3.59 -22.07 36.32
C ASP A 114 -3.38 -22.64 37.74
N GLU A 115 -4.38 -23.39 38.18
CA GLU A 115 -4.45 -24.49 39.18
C GLU A 115 -3.27 -24.75 40.15
N GLU A 116 -3.60 -24.78 41.45
CA GLU A 116 -3.28 -25.90 42.35
C GLU A 116 -4.38 -26.12 43.42
#